data_AF-A0A453QV55-F1
#
_entry.id   AF-A0A453QV55-F1
#
_cell.length_a   1.000
_cell.length_b   1.000
_cell.length_c   1.000
_cell.angle_alpha   90.00
_cell.angle_beta   90.00
_cell.angle_gamma   90.00
#
_symmetry.space_group_name_H-M   'P 1'
#
loop_
_entity.id
_entity.type
_entity.pdbx_description
1 polymer ?
#
loop_
_entity_poly.entity_id
_entity_poly.type
_entity_poly.pdbx_seq_one_letter_code
_entity_poly.pdbx_strand_id
1 'polypeptide(L)'
;MASIRSMCLSNHPGLDNGGILWFNNLTEFPHGALGPVFPVLVAGLHYLNVQISFQKSQAKHYPGVLGLLAKYYKIYLDILAIPLFLIAYVVPQGSLVYWTTNGLFHVAQQLSLRNDIVRKMLGLPDTGALAGNTSPKSLHEGQKIMQRWPLGDSRMQSKLESSTAPKFMFEDSKMMDENVSAESSSPEELLQQALQYLGTGCQDQAVPLIRTAIEKNPDLHIALIGMGQTLFSNKLFPEASVCFEHAIPKIEEQDPLLVLAYFSAGLSRKNQGDKETAIKLLQRLTELKEPEQVMSKACYFQGFIALGSILSNEGRKSEAAKYLRAATAYDPGVERFLKECEEAMEDQSSQQSTEPPNLKGP
;
A
#
# COMPACT_ATOMS: atom_id res chain seq x y z
N MET A 1 5.25 -18.96 21.36
CA MET A 1 6.09 -20.17 21.17
C MET A 1 6.99 -20.51 22.36
N ALA A 2 7.50 -19.53 23.12
CA ALA A 2 8.37 -19.79 24.26
C ALA A 2 7.72 -20.59 25.40
N SER A 3 6.41 -20.43 25.66
CA SER A 3 5.75 -21.08 26.81
C SER A 3 5.69 -22.60 26.71
N ILE A 4 5.13 -23.18 25.63
CA ILE A 4 4.99 -24.65 25.50
C ILE A 4 6.36 -25.33 25.41
N ARG A 5 7.29 -24.76 24.63
CA ARG A 5 8.66 -25.30 24.54
C ARG A 5 9.38 -25.21 25.88
N SER A 6 9.25 -24.09 26.59
CA SER A 6 9.82 -23.95 27.94
C SER A 6 9.20 -24.95 28.91
N MET A 7 7.89 -25.16 28.86
CA MET A 7 7.19 -26.13 29.71
C MET A 7 7.61 -27.58 29.40
N CYS A 8 7.85 -27.92 28.13
CA CYS A 8 8.38 -29.23 27.75
C CYS A 8 9.82 -29.41 28.27
N LEU A 9 10.68 -28.40 28.09
CA LEU A 9 12.08 -28.45 28.51
C LEU A 9 12.24 -28.41 30.04
N SER A 10 11.31 -27.79 30.75
CA SER A 10 11.29 -27.70 32.21
C SER A 10 10.53 -28.85 32.88
N ASN A 11 10.08 -29.86 32.12
CA ASN A 11 9.27 -30.99 32.62
C ASN A 11 8.08 -30.53 33.47
N HIS A 12 7.30 -29.59 32.97
CA HIS A 12 6.15 -29.09 33.70
C HIS A 12 5.13 -30.22 33.98
N PRO A 13 4.55 -30.30 35.19
CA PRO A 13 3.63 -31.38 35.55
C PRO A 13 2.45 -31.46 34.58
N GLY A 14 2.12 -32.66 34.10
CA GLY A 14 1.01 -32.90 33.18
C GLY A 14 1.38 -32.89 31.69
N LEU A 15 2.65 -32.66 31.33
CA LEU A 15 3.18 -32.90 29.98
C LEU A 15 3.95 -34.23 29.87
N ASP A 16 4.24 -34.86 31.00
CA ASP A 16 4.88 -36.16 31.13
C ASP A 16 3.93 -37.33 30.79
N ASN A 17 2.63 -37.07 30.71
CA ASN A 17 1.58 -38.00 30.31
C ASN A 17 0.61 -37.31 29.33
N GLY A 18 -0.15 -38.06 28.54
CA GLY A 18 -1.15 -37.52 27.61
C GLY A 18 -0.65 -37.21 26.20
N GLY A 19 0.36 -37.94 25.72
CA GLY A 19 0.73 -37.99 24.31
C GLY A 19 -0.38 -38.57 23.41
N ILE A 20 -0.08 -38.78 22.13
CA ILE A 20 -1.04 -39.32 21.15
C ILE A 20 -0.54 -40.66 20.61
N LEU A 21 -1.45 -41.65 20.52
CA LEU A 21 -1.37 -42.95 19.82
C LEU A 21 -0.05 -43.76 19.91
N TRP A 22 1.08 -43.22 19.46
CA TRP A 22 2.40 -43.85 19.37
C TRP A 22 3.46 -43.28 20.33
N PHE A 23 3.10 -42.30 21.18
CA PHE A 23 3.93 -41.85 22.30
C PHE A 23 3.03 -41.32 23.42
N ASN A 24 3.51 -41.36 24.67
CA ASN A 24 2.71 -40.98 25.84
C ASN A 24 3.23 -39.73 26.55
N ASN A 25 4.46 -39.31 26.26
CA ASN A 25 5.14 -38.20 26.94
C ASN A 25 5.45 -37.07 25.94
N LEU A 26 4.96 -35.87 26.21
CA LEU A 26 5.11 -34.71 25.34
C LEU A 26 6.48 -34.03 25.49
N THR A 27 7.24 -34.34 26.55
CA THR A 27 8.57 -33.76 26.77
C THR A 27 9.68 -34.48 26.02
N GLU A 28 9.42 -35.70 25.55
CA GLU A 28 10.38 -36.52 24.80
C GLU A 28 10.64 -35.96 23.39
N PHE A 29 11.79 -36.31 22.83
CA PHE A 29 12.09 -36.05 21.42
C PHE A 29 11.50 -37.15 20.52
N PRO A 30 11.28 -36.92 19.22
CA PRO A 30 10.84 -37.96 18.31
C PRO A 30 11.78 -39.16 18.26
N HIS A 31 11.25 -40.36 18.52
CA HIS A 31 12.03 -41.60 18.56
C HIS A 31 11.15 -42.80 18.15
N GLY A 32 11.79 -43.96 17.96
CA GLY A 32 11.11 -45.18 17.54
C GLY A 32 10.66 -45.18 16.08
N ALA A 33 9.93 -46.22 15.67
CA ALA A 33 9.52 -46.44 14.27
C ALA A 33 8.57 -45.34 13.75
N LEU A 34 7.77 -44.74 14.62
CA LEU A 34 6.83 -43.65 14.30
C LEU A 34 7.37 -42.26 14.69
N GLY A 35 8.61 -42.17 15.18
CA GLY A 35 9.28 -40.90 15.45
C GLY A 35 9.26 -39.92 14.26
N PRO A 36 9.44 -40.36 13.00
CA PRO A 36 9.42 -39.46 11.84
C PRO A 36 8.06 -38.79 11.56
N VAL A 37 6.95 -39.23 12.15
CA VAL A 37 5.60 -38.75 11.80
C VAL A 37 5.48 -37.22 11.90
N PHE A 38 5.82 -36.63 13.05
CA PHE A 38 5.76 -35.18 13.20
C PHE A 38 6.81 -34.42 12.38
N PRO A 39 8.09 -34.81 12.34
CA PRO A 39 9.07 -34.22 11.43
C PRO A 39 8.60 -34.17 9.97
N VAL A 40 8.01 -35.26 9.45
CA VAL A 40 7.43 -35.31 8.10
C VAL A 40 6.25 -34.35 7.98
N LEU A 41 5.34 -34.34 8.95
CA LEU A 41 4.17 -33.45 8.92
C LEU A 41 4.57 -31.96 8.97
N VAL A 42 5.52 -31.59 9.82
CA VAL A 42 6.00 -30.20 9.95
C VAL A 42 6.67 -29.73 8.65
N ALA A 43 7.58 -30.54 8.09
CA ALA A 43 8.24 -30.21 6.83
C ALA A 43 7.26 -30.20 5.65
N GLY A 44 6.33 -31.16 5.61
CA GLY A 44 5.29 -31.26 4.58
C GLY A 44 4.31 -30.08 4.63
N LEU A 45 3.86 -29.67 5.81
CA LEU A 45 2.98 -28.51 5.98
C LEU A 45 3.70 -27.20 5.59
N HIS A 46 4.99 -27.05 5.94
CA HIS A 46 5.80 -25.92 5.48
C HIS A 46 5.88 -25.90 3.94
N TYR A 47 6.21 -27.03 3.32
CA TYR A 47 6.28 -27.15 1.87
C TYR A 47 4.92 -26.83 1.20
N LEU A 48 3.82 -27.40 1.71
CA LEU A 48 2.47 -27.13 1.21
C LEU A 48 2.13 -25.64 1.34
N ASN A 49 2.43 -25.02 2.48
CA ASN A 49 2.21 -23.59 2.70
C ASN A 49 2.98 -22.74 1.68
N VAL A 50 4.24 -23.11 1.35
CA VAL A 50 5.03 -22.45 0.30
C VAL A 50 4.39 -22.67 -1.08
N GLN A 51 4.01 -23.91 -1.43
CA GLN A 51 3.39 -24.19 -2.73
C GLN A 51 2.08 -23.43 -2.92
N ILE A 52 1.21 -23.43 -1.91
CA ILE A 52 -0.05 -22.68 -1.95
C ILE A 52 0.28 -21.20 -2.11
N SER A 53 1.15 -20.63 -1.28
CA SER A 53 1.51 -19.20 -1.31
C SER A 53 2.03 -18.72 -2.66
N PHE A 54 2.84 -19.53 -3.36
CA PHE A 54 3.42 -19.17 -4.67
C PHE A 54 2.63 -19.69 -5.89
N GLN A 55 1.51 -20.38 -5.70
CA GLN A 55 0.72 -20.98 -6.80
C GLN A 55 0.28 -19.96 -7.87
N LYS A 56 -0.13 -18.74 -7.47
CA LYS A 56 -0.50 -17.67 -8.42
C LYS A 56 0.68 -17.07 -9.16
N SER A 57 1.88 -17.13 -8.58
CA SER A 57 3.11 -16.67 -9.21
C SER A 57 3.57 -17.56 -10.36
N GLN A 58 3.03 -18.78 -10.50
CA GLN A 58 3.33 -19.67 -11.61
C GLN A 58 2.47 -19.38 -12.86
N ALA A 59 1.32 -18.71 -12.70
CA ALA A 59 0.40 -18.41 -13.80
C ALA A 59 0.69 -17.08 -14.52
N LYS A 60 1.44 -16.16 -13.91
CA LYS A 60 1.87 -14.90 -14.54
C LYS A 60 3.36 -14.98 -14.89
N HIS A 61 3.66 -14.96 -16.18
CA HIS A 61 5.02 -14.76 -16.67
C HIS A 61 5.42 -13.31 -16.32
N TYR A 62 6.16 -13.11 -15.23
CA TYR A 62 6.66 -11.77 -14.86
C TYR A 62 7.93 -11.49 -15.67
N PRO A 63 7.94 -10.55 -16.64
CA PRO A 63 9.18 -10.16 -17.30
C PRO A 63 10.04 -9.33 -16.33
N GLY A 64 11.31 -9.71 -16.14
CA GLY A 64 12.32 -8.90 -15.45
C GLY A 64 12.99 -9.54 -14.21
N VAL A 65 13.85 -8.75 -13.54
CA VAL A 65 14.72 -9.16 -12.42
C VAL A 65 13.93 -9.60 -11.17
N LEU A 66 12.75 -9.02 -10.93
CA LEU A 66 11.88 -9.36 -9.79
C LEU A 66 11.27 -10.77 -9.91
N GLY A 67 10.95 -11.22 -11.14
CA GLY A 67 10.47 -12.57 -11.39
C GLY A 67 11.54 -13.63 -11.11
N LEU A 68 12.80 -13.33 -11.46
CA LEU A 68 13.96 -14.16 -11.13
C LEU A 68 14.17 -14.25 -9.62
N LEU A 69 14.12 -13.11 -8.90
CA LEU A 69 14.27 -13.09 -7.45
C LEU A 69 13.20 -13.90 -6.73
N ALA A 70 11.92 -13.77 -7.13
CA ALA A 70 10.81 -14.54 -6.57
C ALA A 70 10.98 -16.05 -6.82
N LYS A 71 11.49 -16.45 -8.00
CA LYS A 71 11.79 -17.85 -8.33
C LYS A 71 12.86 -18.43 -7.42
N TYR A 72 13.99 -17.73 -7.25
CA TYR A 72 15.08 -18.20 -6.37
C TYR A 72 14.67 -18.19 -4.90
N TYR A 73 13.89 -17.20 -4.47
CA TYR A 73 13.37 -17.14 -3.11
C TYR A 73 12.41 -18.30 -2.81
N LYS A 74 11.53 -18.66 -3.75
CA LYS A 74 10.69 -19.86 -3.62
C LYS A 74 11.53 -21.13 -3.47
N ILE A 75 12.54 -21.30 -4.34
CA ILE A 75 13.44 -22.47 -4.28
C ILE A 75 14.15 -22.54 -2.91
N TYR A 76 14.62 -21.41 -2.40
CA TYR A 76 15.20 -21.34 -1.07
C TYR A 76 14.22 -21.78 0.03
N LEU A 77 12.97 -21.29 0.00
CA LEU A 77 11.93 -21.69 0.95
C LEU A 77 11.55 -23.18 0.85
N ASP A 78 11.56 -23.74 -0.36
CA ASP A 78 11.34 -25.17 -0.59
C ASP A 78 12.49 -26.00 0.00
N ILE A 79 13.74 -25.58 -0.21
CA ILE A 79 14.94 -26.23 0.37
C ILE A 79 14.90 -26.17 1.91
N LEU A 80 14.36 -25.10 2.49
CA LEU A 80 14.24 -24.94 3.94
C LEU A 80 13.40 -26.04 4.61
N ALA A 81 12.56 -26.78 3.86
CA ALA A 81 11.85 -27.93 4.40
C ALA A 81 12.80 -29.03 4.94
N ILE A 82 13.98 -29.19 4.33
CA ILE A 82 14.99 -30.19 4.71
C ILE A 82 15.59 -29.92 6.10
N PRO A 83 16.17 -28.73 6.39
CA PRO A 83 16.64 -28.44 7.74
C PRO A 83 15.49 -28.38 8.75
N LEU A 84 14.27 -27.98 8.35
CA LEU A 84 13.11 -28.02 9.24
C LEU A 84 12.76 -29.45 9.68
N PHE A 85 12.83 -30.40 8.75
CA PHE A 85 12.68 -31.83 9.03
C PHE A 85 13.73 -32.34 10.04
N LEU A 86 14.99 -31.94 9.87
CA LEU A 86 16.07 -32.35 10.77
C LEU A 86 15.93 -31.70 12.16
N ILE A 87 15.63 -30.40 12.22
CA ILE A 87 15.44 -29.67 13.49
C ILE A 87 14.28 -30.26 14.28
N ALA A 88 13.22 -30.74 13.62
CA ALA A 88 12.08 -31.34 14.29
C ALA A 88 12.46 -32.56 15.15
N TYR A 89 13.54 -33.29 14.85
CA TYR A 89 14.02 -34.38 15.72
C TYR A 89 14.63 -33.90 17.03
N VAL A 90 15.02 -32.62 17.12
CA VAL A 90 15.66 -32.02 18.30
C VAL A 90 14.67 -31.13 19.07
N VAL A 91 13.39 -31.28 18.79
CA VAL A 91 12.31 -30.51 19.42
C VAL A 91 11.37 -31.46 20.17
N PRO A 92 10.97 -31.14 21.42
CA PRO A 92 10.04 -31.99 22.17
C PRO A 92 8.72 -32.21 21.45
N GLN A 93 8.14 -33.41 21.58
CA GLN A 93 6.93 -33.82 20.88
C GLN A 93 5.72 -32.91 21.13
N GLY A 94 5.56 -32.35 22.34
CA GLY A 94 4.51 -31.39 22.65
C GLY A 94 4.62 -30.09 21.85
N SER A 95 5.84 -29.64 21.57
CA SER A 95 6.07 -28.49 20.68
C SER A 95 5.74 -28.84 19.22
N LEU A 96 6.02 -30.07 18.81
CA LEU A 96 5.69 -30.56 17.47
C LEU A 96 4.18 -30.70 17.24
N VAL A 97 3.43 -31.19 18.24
CA VAL A 97 1.97 -31.23 18.19
C VAL A 97 1.41 -29.82 17.93
N TYR A 98 1.90 -28.83 18.66
CA TYR A 98 1.53 -27.43 18.44
C TYR A 98 1.93 -26.94 17.04
N TRP A 99 3.15 -27.23 16.57
CA TRP A 99 3.58 -26.83 15.22
C TRP A 99 2.72 -27.44 14.12
N THR A 100 2.41 -28.73 14.22
CA THR A 100 1.59 -29.43 13.23
C THR A 100 0.15 -28.92 13.24
N THR A 101 -0.47 -28.75 14.42
CA THR A 101 -1.85 -28.23 14.52
C THR A 101 -1.95 -26.79 14.03
N ASN A 102 -1.02 -25.93 14.42
CA ASN A 102 -0.95 -24.55 13.93
C ASN A 102 -0.69 -24.49 12.42
N GLY A 103 0.20 -25.32 11.90
CA GLY A 103 0.47 -25.44 10.47
C GLY A 103 -0.75 -25.91 9.67
N LEU A 104 -1.47 -26.90 10.19
CA LEU A 104 -2.69 -27.41 9.58
C LEU A 104 -3.79 -26.34 9.56
N PHE A 105 -3.96 -25.62 10.67
CA PHE A 105 -4.90 -24.49 10.74
C PHE A 105 -4.55 -23.41 9.71
N HIS A 106 -3.26 -23.06 9.59
CA HIS A 106 -2.82 -22.05 8.62
C HIS A 106 -3.10 -22.49 7.17
N VAL A 107 -2.81 -23.75 6.82
CA VAL A 107 -3.12 -24.30 5.49
C VAL A 107 -4.63 -24.32 5.24
N ALA A 108 -5.43 -24.78 6.22
CA ALA A 108 -6.88 -24.78 6.12
C ALA A 108 -7.44 -23.37 5.92
N GLN A 109 -6.97 -22.40 6.73
CA GLN A 109 -7.32 -21.00 6.58
C GLN A 109 -6.94 -20.46 5.20
N GLN A 110 -5.76 -20.77 4.69
CA GLN A 110 -5.30 -20.30 3.38
C GLN A 110 -6.14 -20.89 2.24
N LEU A 111 -6.59 -22.14 2.35
CA LEU A 111 -7.48 -22.79 1.39
C LEU A 111 -8.91 -22.25 1.49
N SER A 112 -9.44 -22.07 2.71
CA SER A 112 -10.76 -21.47 2.94
C SER A 112 -10.83 -20.05 2.40
N LEU A 113 -9.81 -19.23 2.66
CA LEU A 113 -9.72 -17.88 2.13
C LEU A 113 -9.44 -17.83 0.63
N ARG A 114 -9.13 -18.95 -0.02
CA ARG A 114 -9.05 -19.04 -1.49
C ARG A 114 -10.36 -19.43 -2.15
N ASN A 115 -11.29 -19.98 -1.38
CA ASN A 115 -12.59 -20.37 -1.89
C ASN A 115 -13.52 -19.16 -1.93
N ASP A 116 -13.98 -18.81 -3.13
CA ASP A 116 -14.82 -17.64 -3.36
C ASP A 116 -16.16 -17.71 -2.61
N ILE A 117 -16.69 -18.91 -2.33
CA ILE A 117 -17.91 -19.09 -1.54
C ILE A 117 -17.68 -18.64 -0.09
N VAL A 118 -16.56 -19.07 0.51
CA VAL A 118 -16.23 -18.73 1.90
C VAL A 118 -15.88 -17.25 2.01
N ARG A 119 -15.16 -16.70 1.02
CA ARG A 119 -14.89 -15.25 0.96
C ARG A 119 -16.17 -14.44 0.87
N LYS A 120 -17.12 -14.83 0.00
CA LYS A 120 -18.43 -14.16 -0.13
C LYS A 120 -19.24 -14.22 1.16
N MET A 121 -19.27 -15.37 1.85
CA MET A 121 -19.94 -15.48 3.16
C MET A 121 -19.27 -14.61 4.24
N LEU A 122 -17.96 -14.39 4.15
CA LEU A 122 -17.21 -13.53 5.07
C LEU A 122 -17.13 -12.06 4.62
N GLY A 123 -17.76 -11.68 3.50
CA GLY A 123 -17.70 -10.33 2.95
C GLY A 123 -16.30 -9.90 2.43
N LEU A 124 -15.41 -10.87 2.14
CA LEU A 124 -14.05 -10.61 1.67
C LEU A 124 -14.02 -10.48 0.13
N PRO A 125 -13.26 -9.52 -0.43
CA PRO A 125 -13.11 -9.32 -1.88
C PRO A 125 -12.40 -10.51 -2.53
N ASP A 126 -12.56 -10.83 -3.81
CA ASP A 126 -11.99 -12.06 -4.40
C ASP A 126 -10.45 -12.12 -4.46
N THR A 127 -9.89 -13.33 -4.50
CA THR A 127 -8.46 -13.60 -4.26
C THR A 127 -7.50 -12.98 -5.28
N GLY A 128 -7.97 -12.39 -6.38
CA GLY A 128 -7.15 -11.74 -7.42
C GLY A 128 -6.37 -10.49 -6.96
N ALA A 129 -6.79 -9.88 -5.85
CA ALA A 129 -6.53 -8.46 -5.56
C ALA A 129 -5.27 -8.09 -4.73
N LEU A 130 -4.50 -9.05 -4.20
CA LEU A 130 -3.65 -8.79 -3.00
C LEU A 130 -2.14 -9.07 -3.11
N ALA A 131 -1.59 -9.37 -4.28
CA ALA A 131 -0.15 -9.68 -4.41
C ALA A 131 0.68 -8.46 -4.86
N GLY A 132 1.00 -7.54 -3.95
CA GLY A 132 1.91 -6.42 -4.23
C GLY A 132 2.49 -5.71 -3.00
N ASN A 133 3.81 -5.84 -2.82
CA ASN A 133 4.79 -4.86 -2.28
C ASN A 133 5.16 -4.82 -0.78
N THR A 134 6.47 -4.70 -0.48
CA THR A 134 7.16 -3.53 0.17
C THR A 134 8.71 -3.72 0.17
N SER A 135 9.64 -2.75 0.13
CA SER A 135 9.71 -1.27 0.36
C SER A 135 11.00 -0.61 -0.23
N PRO A 136 11.12 0.73 -0.35
CA PRO A 136 11.63 1.65 0.71
C PRO A 136 10.72 2.87 0.99
N LYS A 137 10.86 3.53 2.15
CA LYS A 137 9.76 3.63 3.13
C LYS A 137 9.29 5.02 3.62
N SER A 138 9.49 6.14 2.92
CA SER A 138 8.90 7.43 3.39
C SER A 138 8.31 8.34 2.31
N LEU A 139 8.71 8.18 1.04
CA LEU A 139 8.00 8.80 -0.10
C LEU A 139 6.87 7.92 -0.66
N HIS A 140 6.92 6.62 -0.33
CA HIS A 140 6.00 5.61 -0.84
C HIS A 140 4.68 5.56 -0.04
N GLU A 141 4.65 6.14 1.18
CA GLU A 141 3.46 6.19 2.04
C GLU A 141 2.35 7.04 1.38
N GLY A 142 2.72 8.21 0.83
CA GLY A 142 1.79 9.08 0.09
C GLY A 142 1.22 8.44 -1.18
N GLN A 143 2.05 7.65 -1.88
CA GLN A 143 1.62 6.88 -3.05
C GLN A 143 0.69 5.71 -2.65
N LYS A 144 0.92 5.09 -1.49
CA LYS A 144 0.11 3.98 -0.98
C LYS A 144 -1.24 4.43 -0.42
N ILE A 145 -1.29 5.61 0.20
CA ILE A 145 -2.55 6.23 0.67
C ILE A 145 -3.41 6.63 -0.52
N MET A 146 -2.80 7.11 -1.60
CA MET A 146 -3.51 7.45 -2.82
C MET A 146 -4.18 6.24 -3.49
N GLN A 147 -3.64 5.03 -3.32
CA GLN A 147 -4.26 3.79 -3.82
C GLN A 147 -5.32 3.20 -2.89
N ARG A 148 -5.42 3.65 -1.64
CA ARG A 148 -6.22 3.00 -0.59
C ARG A 148 -7.51 3.74 -0.22
N TRP A 149 -7.86 4.81 -0.94
CA TRP A 149 -9.05 5.60 -0.63
C TRP A 149 -10.34 4.92 -1.09
N PRO A 150 -11.27 4.53 -0.18
CA PRO A 150 -12.61 4.15 -0.59
C PRO A 150 -13.44 5.42 -0.76
N LEU A 151 -13.85 5.68 -1.99
CA LEU A 151 -14.83 6.72 -2.33
C LEU A 151 -16.18 6.27 -1.76
N GLY A 152 -16.56 6.78 -0.59
CA GLY A 152 -17.85 6.53 0.05
C GLY A 152 -18.82 7.67 -0.25
N ASP A 153 -20.08 7.30 -0.56
CA ASP A 153 -21.29 8.10 -0.82
C ASP A 153 -21.19 9.64 -0.66
N SER A 154 -20.55 10.31 -1.64
CA SER A 154 -20.76 11.74 -1.86
C SER A 154 -22.04 11.92 -2.68
N ARG A 155 -23.15 12.07 -1.97
CA ARG A 155 -24.46 12.41 -2.54
C ARG A 155 -24.46 13.88 -2.94
N MET A 156 -24.27 14.24 -4.21
CA MET A 156 -24.44 15.64 -4.63
C MET A 156 -25.12 15.86 -5.98
N GLN A 157 -25.89 16.96 -5.97
CA GLN A 157 -26.82 17.44 -6.97
C GLN A 157 -26.10 18.10 -8.14
N SER A 158 -26.70 17.95 -9.33
CA SER A 158 -26.22 18.56 -10.56
C SER A 158 -26.55 20.05 -10.63
N LYS A 159 -25.53 20.87 -10.92
CA LYS A 159 -25.71 22.16 -11.58
C LYS A 159 -24.74 22.24 -12.74
N LEU A 160 -25.32 22.24 -13.94
CA LEU A 160 -24.67 22.12 -15.24
C LEU A 160 -24.13 23.48 -15.69
N GLU A 161 -22.81 23.67 -15.70
CA GLU A 161 -22.15 24.70 -16.50
C GLU A 161 -20.85 24.13 -17.10
N SER A 162 -20.64 24.41 -18.38
CA SER A 162 -19.74 23.69 -19.31
C SER A 162 -18.31 23.47 -18.82
N SER A 163 -17.87 22.22 -18.74
CA SER A 163 -16.44 21.85 -18.63
C SER A 163 -16.04 20.77 -19.64
N THR A 164 -15.03 21.06 -20.45
CA THR A 164 -14.46 20.11 -21.42
C THR A 164 -13.35 19.31 -20.76
N ALA A 165 -13.50 17.99 -20.67
CA ALA A 165 -12.45 17.10 -20.19
C ALA A 165 -11.27 17.00 -21.19
N PRO A 166 -10.02 16.79 -20.71
CA PRO A 166 -8.83 16.67 -21.55
C PRO A 166 -8.91 15.55 -22.61
N LYS A 167 -8.49 15.84 -23.85
CA LYS A 167 -8.57 14.92 -25.00
C LYS A 167 -7.91 13.55 -24.80
N PHE A 168 -6.77 13.49 -24.10
CA PHE A 168 -6.06 12.23 -23.85
C PHE A 168 -6.89 11.24 -23.02
N MET A 169 -7.90 11.72 -22.26
CA MET A 169 -8.80 10.83 -21.52
C MET A 169 -9.63 9.95 -22.46
N PHE A 170 -9.76 10.34 -23.74
CA PHE A 170 -10.58 9.68 -24.76
C PHE A 170 -9.75 9.00 -25.88
N GLU A 171 -8.42 9.14 -25.86
CA GLU A 171 -7.53 8.60 -26.91
C GLU A 171 -7.06 7.18 -26.55
N ASP A 172 -7.79 6.18 -27.04
CA ASP A 172 -7.36 4.80 -27.37
C ASP A 172 -8.58 4.01 -27.88
N SER A 173 -9.19 4.50 -28.97
CA SER A 173 -10.48 4.04 -29.50
C SER A 173 -10.35 2.94 -30.57
N LYS A 174 -9.42 1.99 -30.42
CA LYS A 174 -9.44 0.79 -31.29
C LYS A 174 -9.27 -0.46 -30.45
N MET A 175 -10.29 -1.32 -30.55
CA MET A 175 -10.39 -2.71 -30.08
C MET A 175 -11.03 -2.91 -28.71
N MET A 176 -12.37 -2.82 -28.63
CA MET A 176 -13.23 -3.95 -28.24
C MET A 176 -14.70 -3.55 -28.33
N ASP A 177 -15.37 -4.10 -29.34
CA ASP A 177 -16.80 -3.97 -29.63
C ASP A 177 -17.63 -4.92 -28.74
N GLU A 178 -17.31 -4.98 -27.45
CA GLU A 178 -17.92 -5.91 -26.48
C GLU A 178 -18.35 -5.18 -25.21
N ASN A 179 -19.22 -4.18 -25.32
CA ASN A 179 -19.83 -3.53 -24.15
C ASN A 179 -21.24 -2.99 -24.41
N VAL A 180 -22.12 -3.85 -24.94
CA VAL A 180 -23.57 -3.56 -25.05
C VAL A 180 -24.21 -3.33 -23.66
N SER A 181 -23.55 -3.68 -22.55
CA SER A 181 -24.01 -3.44 -21.19
C SER A 181 -23.57 -2.10 -20.56
N ALA A 182 -22.57 -1.41 -21.13
CA ALA A 182 -22.06 -0.15 -20.56
C ALA A 182 -22.86 1.08 -21.04
N GLU A 183 -23.50 1.00 -22.21
CA GLU A 183 -24.27 2.12 -22.77
C GLU A 183 -25.54 2.46 -21.96
N SER A 184 -26.17 1.49 -21.29
CA SER A 184 -27.40 1.68 -20.52
C SER A 184 -27.18 2.09 -19.05
N SER A 185 -25.95 2.02 -18.55
CA SER A 185 -25.64 2.31 -17.14
C SER A 185 -25.35 3.81 -16.92
N SER A 186 -25.73 4.34 -15.77
CA SER A 186 -25.45 5.74 -15.38
C SER A 186 -23.94 5.99 -15.20
N PRO A 187 -23.45 7.24 -15.36
CA PRO A 187 -22.05 7.58 -15.10
C PRO A 187 -21.55 7.11 -13.72
N GLU A 188 -22.42 7.19 -12.72
CA GLU A 188 -22.15 6.81 -11.34
C GLU A 188 -22.04 5.29 -11.16
N GLU A 189 -22.90 4.51 -11.83
CA GLU A 189 -22.83 3.04 -11.82
C GLU A 189 -21.57 2.54 -12.55
N LEU A 190 -21.23 3.15 -13.69
CA LEU A 190 -20.00 2.86 -14.42
C LEU A 190 -18.77 3.15 -13.55
N LEU A 191 -18.78 4.27 -12.84
CA LEU A 191 -17.72 4.62 -11.89
C LEU A 191 -17.67 3.61 -10.75
N GLN A 192 -18.80 3.25 -10.13
CA GLN A 192 -18.84 2.27 -9.05
C GLN A 192 -18.26 0.91 -9.49
N GLN A 193 -18.61 0.46 -10.69
CA GLN A 193 -18.03 -0.74 -11.28
C GLN A 193 -16.53 -0.60 -11.52
N ALA A 194 -16.09 0.55 -12.03
CA ALA A 194 -14.67 0.81 -12.22
C ALA A 194 -13.89 0.81 -10.90
N LEU A 195 -14.44 1.39 -9.83
CA LEU A 195 -13.84 1.39 -8.50
C LEU A 195 -13.71 -0.03 -7.93
N GLN A 196 -14.68 -0.91 -8.22
CA GLN A 196 -14.58 -2.32 -7.88
C GLN A 196 -13.41 -3.00 -8.60
N TYR A 197 -13.22 -2.70 -9.89
CA TYR A 197 -12.07 -3.19 -10.65
C TYR A 197 -10.73 -2.61 -10.16
N LEU A 198 -10.68 -1.32 -9.80
CA LEU A 198 -9.49 -0.71 -9.18
C LEU A 198 -9.16 -1.35 -7.83
N GLY A 199 -10.17 -1.60 -6.99
CA GLY A 199 -10.00 -2.28 -5.71
C GLY A 199 -9.50 -3.73 -5.83
N THR A 200 -9.71 -4.36 -6.99
CA THR A 200 -9.19 -5.69 -7.32
C THR A 200 -7.87 -5.67 -8.10
N GLY A 201 -7.34 -4.48 -8.40
CA GLY A 201 -6.10 -4.29 -9.15
C GLY A 201 -6.23 -4.51 -10.67
N CYS A 202 -7.44 -4.69 -11.18
CA CYS A 202 -7.74 -4.88 -12.60
C CYS A 202 -7.90 -3.53 -13.31
N GLN A 203 -6.80 -2.78 -13.42
CA GLN A 203 -6.82 -1.44 -14.02
C GLN A 203 -7.24 -1.42 -15.49
N ASP A 204 -6.87 -2.45 -16.25
CA ASP A 204 -7.22 -2.58 -17.68
C ASP A 204 -8.74 -2.61 -17.91
N GLN A 205 -9.50 -3.11 -16.93
CA GLN A 205 -10.96 -3.14 -16.99
C GLN A 205 -11.60 -1.87 -16.39
N ALA A 206 -10.92 -1.24 -15.43
CA ALA A 206 -11.40 -0.01 -14.81
C ALA A 206 -11.29 1.21 -15.75
N VAL A 207 -10.17 1.38 -16.44
CA VAL A 207 -9.90 2.57 -17.27
C VAL A 207 -10.99 2.82 -18.34
N PRO A 208 -11.44 1.82 -19.12
CA PRO A 208 -12.53 2.01 -20.07
C PRO A 208 -13.82 2.47 -19.42
N LEU A 209 -14.17 1.92 -18.25
CA LEU A 209 -15.39 2.29 -17.51
C LEU A 209 -15.31 3.72 -16.96
N ILE A 210 -14.15 4.13 -16.42
CA ILE A 210 -13.92 5.50 -15.95
C ILE A 210 -13.99 6.47 -17.13
N ARG A 211 -13.42 6.11 -18.28
CA ARG A 211 -13.50 6.91 -19.51
C ARG A 211 -14.95 7.13 -19.92
N THR A 212 -15.74 6.06 -20.04
CA THR A 212 -17.17 6.18 -20.39
C THR A 212 -17.94 7.00 -19.35
N ALA A 213 -17.60 6.89 -18.06
CA ALA A 213 -18.21 7.74 -17.03
C ALA A 213 -17.89 9.23 -17.22
N ILE A 214 -16.64 9.57 -17.55
CA ILE A 214 -16.21 10.96 -17.85
C ILE A 214 -16.83 11.46 -19.16
N GLU A 215 -16.97 10.60 -20.19
CA GLU A 215 -17.65 10.94 -21.44
C GLU A 215 -19.11 11.32 -21.21
N LYS A 216 -19.80 10.57 -20.34
CA LYS A 216 -21.20 10.83 -20.02
C LYS A 216 -21.38 12.00 -19.05
N ASN A 217 -20.45 12.21 -18.12
CA ASN A 217 -20.48 13.33 -17.18
C ASN A 217 -19.05 13.89 -16.93
N PRO A 218 -18.64 14.92 -17.71
CA PRO A 218 -17.32 15.55 -17.55
C PRO A 218 -17.10 16.26 -16.21
N ASP A 219 -18.18 16.59 -15.51
CA ASP A 219 -18.13 17.28 -14.21
C ASP A 219 -18.05 16.32 -13.02
N LEU A 220 -18.05 15.00 -13.29
CA LEU A 220 -17.88 13.97 -12.28
C LEU A 220 -16.44 13.93 -11.77
N HIS A 221 -16.13 14.82 -10.82
CA HIS A 221 -14.79 14.98 -10.24
C HIS A 221 -14.26 13.68 -9.62
N ILE A 222 -15.14 12.81 -9.12
CA ILE A 222 -14.77 11.50 -8.58
C ILE A 222 -14.17 10.61 -9.68
N ALA A 223 -14.74 10.63 -10.89
CA ALA A 223 -14.21 9.88 -12.03
C ALA A 223 -12.87 10.47 -12.51
N LEU A 224 -12.73 11.80 -12.51
CA LEU A 224 -11.46 12.46 -12.81
C LEU A 224 -10.36 12.08 -11.81
N ILE A 225 -10.68 12.03 -10.51
CA ILE A 225 -9.76 11.56 -9.46
C ILE A 225 -9.39 10.09 -9.70
N GLY A 226 -10.37 9.22 -9.96
CA GLY A 226 -10.13 7.80 -10.23
C GLY A 226 -9.24 7.57 -11.44
N MET A 227 -9.45 8.32 -12.53
CA MET A 227 -8.58 8.30 -13.71
C MET A 227 -7.18 8.77 -13.36
N GLY A 228 -7.05 9.91 -12.66
CA GLY A 228 -5.77 10.45 -12.22
C GLY A 228 -4.97 9.48 -11.35
N GLN A 229 -5.62 8.78 -10.42
CA GLN A 229 -4.99 7.76 -9.57
C GLN A 229 -4.47 6.58 -10.38
N THR A 230 -5.26 6.13 -11.35
CA THR A 230 -4.89 5.02 -12.24
C THR A 230 -3.66 5.40 -13.07
N LEU A 231 -3.69 6.57 -13.71
CA LEU A 231 -2.56 7.10 -14.49
C LEU A 231 -1.30 7.29 -13.63
N PHE A 232 -1.45 7.82 -12.42
CA PHE A 232 -0.33 8.00 -11.51
C PHE A 232 0.31 6.66 -11.11
N SER A 233 -0.51 5.64 -10.85
CA SER A 233 0.00 4.30 -10.52
C SER A 233 0.77 3.68 -11.69
N ASN A 234 0.38 4.03 -12.92
CA ASN A 234 1.09 3.70 -14.16
C ASN A 234 2.29 4.61 -14.45
N LYS A 235 2.63 5.52 -13.52
CA LYS A 235 3.72 6.51 -13.64
C LYS A 235 3.54 7.50 -14.81
N LEU A 236 2.32 7.63 -15.32
CA LEU A 236 1.92 8.64 -16.30
C LEU A 236 1.60 9.94 -15.57
N PHE A 237 2.65 10.54 -15.00
CA PHE A 237 2.53 11.71 -14.12
C PHE A 237 2.00 12.98 -14.81
N PRO A 238 2.38 13.30 -16.06
CA PRO A 238 1.80 14.43 -16.80
C PRO A 238 0.28 14.33 -16.91
N GLU A 239 -0.21 13.21 -17.42
CA GLU A 239 -1.63 12.93 -17.63
C GLU A 239 -2.39 12.90 -16.30
N ALA A 240 -1.83 12.24 -15.29
CA ALA A 240 -2.40 12.22 -13.95
C ALA A 240 -2.58 13.62 -13.35
N SER A 241 -1.58 14.50 -13.48
CA SER A 241 -1.67 15.87 -12.96
C SER A 241 -2.81 16.65 -13.59
N VAL A 242 -3.03 16.48 -14.90
CA VAL A 242 -4.12 17.16 -15.60
C VAL A 242 -5.48 16.68 -15.08
N CYS A 243 -5.65 15.36 -14.86
CA CYS A 243 -6.88 14.82 -14.29
C CYS A 243 -7.20 15.43 -12.92
N PHE A 244 -6.22 15.47 -12.01
CA PHE A 244 -6.42 16.01 -10.67
C PHE A 244 -6.68 17.52 -10.70
N GLU A 245 -5.93 18.28 -11.49
CA GLU A 245 -6.11 19.73 -11.63
C GLU A 245 -7.48 20.09 -12.22
N HIS A 246 -8.03 19.27 -13.12
CA HIS A 246 -9.38 19.44 -13.65
C HIS A 246 -10.49 19.07 -12.66
N ALA A 247 -10.19 18.22 -11.68
CA ALA A 247 -11.11 17.84 -10.62
C ALA A 247 -11.24 18.92 -9.54
N ILE A 248 -10.13 19.56 -9.15
CA ILE A 248 -10.08 20.57 -8.07
C ILE A 248 -11.22 21.60 -8.10
N PRO A 249 -11.47 22.34 -9.19
CA PRO A 249 -12.50 23.38 -9.20
C PRO A 249 -13.95 22.84 -9.15
N LYS A 250 -14.14 21.52 -9.29
CA LYS A 250 -15.43 20.83 -9.29
C LYS A 250 -15.75 20.17 -7.94
N ILE A 251 -14.86 20.31 -6.97
CA ILE A 251 -14.99 19.70 -5.64
C ILE A 251 -15.35 20.82 -4.65
N GLU A 252 -16.29 20.53 -3.74
CA GLU A 252 -16.68 21.47 -2.68
C GLU A 252 -15.53 21.69 -1.67
N GLU A 253 -15.42 22.88 -1.11
CA GLU A 253 -14.31 23.24 -0.20
C GLU A 253 -14.22 22.35 1.05
N GLN A 254 -15.35 21.82 1.51
CA GLN A 254 -15.41 20.95 2.69
C GLN A 254 -15.29 19.46 2.34
N ASP A 255 -15.30 19.10 1.05
CA ASP A 255 -15.20 17.72 0.62
C ASP A 255 -13.75 17.23 0.87
N PRO A 256 -13.56 16.12 1.60
CA PRO A 256 -12.24 15.56 1.84
C PRO A 256 -11.46 15.18 0.56
N LEU A 257 -12.16 14.98 -0.56
CA LEU A 257 -11.55 14.75 -1.87
C LEU A 257 -10.74 15.93 -2.38
N LEU A 258 -11.01 17.15 -1.90
CA LEU A 258 -10.24 18.33 -2.29
C LEU A 258 -8.80 18.24 -1.79
N VAL A 259 -8.61 17.79 -0.55
CA VAL A 259 -7.28 17.54 0.03
C VAL A 259 -6.54 16.48 -0.79
N LEU A 260 -7.23 15.40 -1.14
CA LEU A 260 -6.67 14.33 -1.97
C LEU A 260 -6.28 14.86 -3.36
N ALA A 261 -7.11 15.66 -4.00
CA ALA A 261 -6.85 16.20 -5.34
C ALA A 261 -5.61 17.12 -5.34
N TYR A 262 -5.51 18.07 -4.40
CA TYR A 262 -4.31 18.92 -4.30
C TYR A 262 -3.05 18.12 -3.97
N PHE A 263 -3.13 17.16 -3.04
CA PHE A 263 -2.00 16.31 -2.68
C PHE A 263 -1.51 15.51 -3.89
N SER A 264 -2.43 14.88 -4.61
CA SER A 264 -2.14 14.03 -5.76
C SER A 264 -1.61 14.84 -6.96
N ALA A 265 -2.20 16.01 -7.22
CA ALA A 265 -1.70 16.93 -8.25
C ALA A 265 -0.28 17.41 -7.93
N GLY A 266 -0.03 17.84 -6.69
CA GLY A 266 1.30 18.29 -6.25
C GLY A 266 2.35 17.20 -6.35
N LEU A 267 2.02 15.97 -5.93
CA LEU A 267 2.92 14.83 -6.07
C LEU A 267 3.17 14.45 -7.54
N SER A 268 2.16 14.55 -8.40
CA SER A 268 2.30 14.33 -9.84
C SER A 268 3.26 15.33 -10.47
N ARG A 269 3.12 16.63 -10.19
CA ARG A 269 4.03 17.69 -10.67
C ARG A 269 5.45 17.52 -10.15
N LYS A 270 5.60 17.17 -8.86
CA LYS A 270 6.91 16.85 -8.28
C LYS A 270 7.62 15.72 -9.04
N ASN A 271 6.89 14.64 -9.37
CA ASN A 271 7.46 13.51 -10.10
C ASN A 271 7.78 13.84 -11.58
N GLN A 272 7.14 14.87 -12.15
CA GLN A 272 7.53 15.44 -13.46
C GLN A 272 8.79 16.32 -13.37
N GLY A 273 9.26 16.66 -12.16
CA GLY A 273 10.34 17.62 -11.94
C GLY A 273 9.87 19.09 -11.88
N ASP A 274 8.58 19.36 -12.08
CA ASP A 274 7.98 20.69 -11.93
C ASP A 274 7.73 21.00 -10.45
N LYS A 275 8.82 21.36 -9.76
CA LYS A 275 8.81 21.63 -8.33
C LYS A 275 8.05 22.92 -8.00
N GLU A 276 8.10 23.94 -8.85
CA GLU A 276 7.43 25.21 -8.58
C GLU A 276 5.90 25.06 -8.55
N THR A 277 5.33 24.37 -9.54
CA THR A 277 3.89 24.09 -9.56
C THR A 277 3.50 23.15 -8.43
N ALA A 278 4.34 22.15 -8.13
CA ALA A 278 4.12 21.27 -6.98
C ALA A 278 4.04 22.04 -5.65
N ILE A 279 4.96 22.99 -5.42
CA ILE A 279 4.93 23.86 -4.24
C ILE A 279 3.64 24.65 -4.17
N LYS A 280 3.22 25.30 -5.27
CA LYS A 280 1.98 26.10 -5.31
C LYS A 280 0.75 25.26 -4.97
N LEU A 281 0.63 24.06 -5.54
CA LEU A 281 -0.49 23.16 -5.28
C LEU A 281 -0.51 22.66 -3.83
N LEU A 282 0.65 22.28 -3.29
CA LEU A 282 0.74 21.83 -1.90
C LEU A 282 0.57 22.98 -0.90
N GLN A 283 0.95 24.21 -1.23
CA GLN A 283 0.66 25.39 -0.41
C GLN A 283 -0.85 25.63 -0.34
N ARG A 284 -1.59 25.52 -1.45
CA ARG A 284 -3.05 25.58 -1.43
C ARG A 284 -3.68 24.51 -0.54
N LEU A 285 -3.12 23.30 -0.52
CA LEU A 285 -3.55 22.27 0.44
C LEU A 285 -3.41 22.71 1.89
N THR A 286 -2.30 23.39 2.25
CA THR A 286 -2.07 23.86 3.64
C THR A 286 -3.02 24.97 4.09
N GLU A 287 -3.69 25.65 3.15
CA GLU A 287 -4.71 26.66 3.42
C GLU A 287 -6.09 26.05 3.69
N LEU A 288 -6.28 24.77 3.38
CA LEU A 288 -7.53 24.05 3.65
C LEU A 288 -7.71 23.78 5.13
N LYS A 289 -8.98 23.73 5.57
CA LYS A 289 -9.33 23.33 6.93
C LYS A 289 -8.89 21.89 7.18
N GLU A 290 -8.28 21.66 8.34
CA GLU A 290 -7.89 20.32 8.77
C GLU A 290 -9.10 19.36 8.72
N PRO A 291 -9.03 18.25 7.94
CA PRO A 291 -10.11 17.29 7.86
C PRO A 291 -10.30 16.51 9.17
N GLU A 292 -11.55 16.24 9.54
CA GLU A 292 -11.87 15.43 10.72
C GLU A 292 -11.67 13.92 10.46
N GLN A 293 -11.92 13.47 9.23
CA GLN A 293 -11.79 12.08 8.84
C GLN A 293 -10.32 11.62 8.87
N VAL A 294 -10.06 10.48 9.51
CA VAL A 294 -8.70 9.95 9.76
C VAL A 294 -7.87 9.83 8.48
N MET A 295 -8.46 9.32 7.40
CA MET A 295 -7.75 9.14 6.13
C MET A 295 -7.42 10.49 5.47
N SER A 296 -8.33 11.45 5.51
CA SER A 296 -8.17 12.80 4.95
C SER A 296 -7.14 13.59 5.71
N LYS A 297 -7.12 13.42 7.04
CA LYS A 297 -6.12 13.96 7.94
C LYS A 297 -4.73 13.40 7.64
N ALA A 298 -4.63 12.11 7.28
CA ALA A 298 -3.37 11.52 6.83
C ALA A 298 -2.84 12.20 5.55
N CYS A 299 -3.67 12.29 4.51
CA CYS A 299 -3.32 12.99 3.26
C CYS A 299 -2.94 14.45 3.51
N TYR A 300 -3.66 15.12 4.40
CA TYR A 300 -3.42 16.50 4.78
C TYR A 300 -1.99 16.68 5.33
N PHE A 301 -1.62 15.96 6.40
CA PHE A 301 -0.28 16.07 6.96
C PHE A 301 0.81 15.52 6.04
N GLN A 302 0.51 14.55 5.19
CA GLN A 302 1.45 14.12 4.15
C GLN A 302 1.71 15.20 3.09
N GLY A 303 0.72 16.04 2.79
CA GLY A 303 0.92 17.25 1.99
C GLY A 303 1.94 18.20 2.62
N PHE A 304 1.86 18.40 3.94
CA PHE A 304 2.81 19.24 4.69
C PHE A 304 4.23 18.66 4.63
N ILE A 305 4.37 17.35 4.83
CA ILE A 305 5.65 16.65 4.73
C ILE A 305 6.22 16.74 3.31
N ALA A 306 5.39 16.53 2.29
CA ALA A 306 5.79 16.62 0.90
C ALA A 306 6.27 18.04 0.55
N LEU A 307 5.54 19.07 0.98
CA LEU A 307 5.92 20.47 0.80
C LEU A 307 7.23 20.79 1.51
N GLY A 308 7.36 20.42 2.79
CA GLY A 308 8.58 20.63 3.56
C GLY A 308 9.80 19.94 2.93
N SER A 309 9.64 18.71 2.44
CA SER A 309 10.69 17.98 1.73
C SER A 309 11.12 18.68 0.43
N ILE A 310 10.16 19.15 -0.39
CA ILE A 310 10.48 19.87 -1.63
C ILE A 310 11.21 21.18 -1.29
N LEU A 311 10.73 21.96 -0.32
CA LEU A 311 11.34 23.23 0.09
C LEU A 311 12.75 23.03 0.65
N SER A 312 12.97 22.00 1.46
CA SER A 312 14.29 21.68 2.01
C SER A 312 15.30 21.34 0.90
N ASN A 313 14.87 20.56 -0.10
CA ASN A 313 15.68 20.24 -1.28
C ASN A 313 16.01 21.47 -2.15
N GLU A 314 15.15 22.50 -2.13
CA GLU A 314 15.39 23.79 -2.79
C GLU A 314 16.22 24.76 -1.94
N GLY A 315 16.71 24.32 -0.77
CA GLY A 315 17.49 25.16 0.15
C GLY A 315 16.66 26.12 1.01
N ARG A 316 15.32 26.13 0.87
CA ARG A 316 14.39 26.94 1.66
C ARG A 316 14.08 26.28 3.01
N LYS A 317 15.14 26.04 3.79
CA LYS A 317 15.09 25.22 5.02
C LYS A 317 14.23 25.83 6.14
N SER A 318 14.17 27.15 6.24
CA SER A 318 13.33 27.85 7.23
C SER A 318 11.83 27.63 6.97
N GLU A 319 11.40 27.75 5.71
CA GLU A 319 10.03 27.46 5.31
C GLU A 319 9.71 25.98 5.46
N ALA A 320 10.64 25.10 5.08
CA ALA A 320 10.49 23.66 5.26
C ALA A 320 10.23 23.29 6.73
N ALA A 321 11.02 23.82 7.67
CA ALA A 321 10.88 23.56 9.09
C ALA A 321 9.49 23.94 9.63
N LYS A 322 8.89 25.04 9.14
CA LYS A 322 7.53 25.45 9.52
C LYS A 322 6.50 24.35 9.21
N TYR A 323 6.53 23.80 8.00
CA TYR A 323 5.57 22.78 7.58
C TYR A 323 5.85 21.41 8.21
N LEU A 324 7.14 21.04 8.36
CA LEU A 324 7.53 19.78 9.01
C LEU A 324 7.16 19.76 10.50
N ARG A 325 7.31 20.90 11.21
CA ARG A 325 6.91 21.02 12.61
C ARG A 325 5.41 20.82 12.81
N ALA A 326 4.58 21.35 11.91
CA ALA A 326 3.13 21.14 11.95
C ALA A 326 2.74 19.66 11.73
N ALA A 327 3.52 18.90 10.96
CA ALA A 327 3.28 17.48 10.74
C ALA A 327 3.87 16.54 11.82
N THR A 328 4.73 17.05 12.71
CA THR A 328 5.46 16.23 13.69
C THR A 328 4.53 15.57 14.72
N ALA A 329 3.42 16.23 15.08
CA ALA A 329 2.42 15.67 15.98
C ALA A 329 1.68 14.46 15.37
N TYR A 330 1.67 14.34 14.05
CA TYR A 330 0.99 13.27 13.33
C TYR A 330 1.95 12.13 12.93
N ASP A 331 3.15 12.49 12.47
CA ASP A 331 4.19 11.54 12.11
C ASP A 331 5.51 11.90 12.82
N PRO A 332 5.83 11.22 13.95
CA PRO A 332 7.08 11.43 14.67
C PRO A 332 8.34 11.14 13.83
N GLY A 333 8.22 10.37 12.74
CA GLY A 333 9.34 10.11 11.82
C GLY A 333 9.85 11.38 11.12
N VAL A 334 9.03 12.43 11.08
CA VAL A 334 9.36 13.74 10.51
C VAL A 334 10.38 14.51 11.36
N GLU A 335 10.50 14.20 12.67
CA GLU A 335 11.35 14.93 13.60
C GLU A 335 12.82 14.90 13.18
N ARG A 336 13.27 13.80 12.58
CA ARG A 336 14.63 13.70 12.01
C ARG A 336 14.85 14.73 10.89
N PHE A 337 13.92 14.83 9.95
CA PHE A 337 14.00 15.78 8.84
C PHE A 337 13.90 17.23 9.31
N LEU A 338 13.11 17.47 10.37
CA LEU A 338 13.04 18.78 11.02
C LEU A 338 14.40 19.18 11.61
N LYS A 339 15.05 18.29 12.36
CA LYS A 339 16.38 18.53 12.94
C LYS A 339 17.44 18.82 11.88
N GLU A 340 17.47 18.05 10.80
CA GLU A 340 18.39 18.29 9.67
C GLU A 340 18.18 19.68 9.03
N CYS A 341 16.93 20.19 9.01
CA CYS A 341 16.66 21.54 8.55
C CYS A 341 17.11 22.60 9.56
N GLU A 342 16.92 22.37 10.86
CA GLU A 342 17.28 23.28 11.96
C GLU A 342 18.80 23.42 12.13
N GLU A 343 19.53 22.32 12.19
CA GLU A 343 21.00 22.30 12.30
C GLU A 343 21.66 23.06 11.15
N ALA A 344 21.17 22.87 9.93
CA ALA A 344 21.70 23.57 8.77
C ALA A 344 21.39 25.09 8.76
N MET A 345 20.37 25.54 9.49
CA MET A 345 20.12 26.98 9.67
C MET A 345 21.09 27.57 10.70
N GLU A 346 21.41 26.82 11.76
CA GLU A 346 22.40 27.21 12.76
C GLU A 346 23.80 27.34 12.14
N ASP A 347 24.20 26.40 11.29
CA ASP A 347 25.47 26.44 10.55
C ASP A 347 25.57 27.66 9.62
N GLN A 348 24.50 28.00 8.91
CA GLN A 348 24.46 29.18 8.03
C GLN A 348 24.57 30.49 8.83
N SER A 349 23.87 30.58 9.97
CA SER A 349 23.92 31.76 10.84
C SER A 349 25.30 31.96 11.49
N SER A 350 25.99 30.86 11.80
CA SER A 350 27.32 30.86 12.41
C SER A 350 28.39 31.29 11.41
N GLN A 351 28.30 30.85 10.14
CA GLN A 351 29.22 31.25 9.07
C GLN A 351 29.09 32.74 8.72
N GLN A 352 27.87 33.26 8.67
CA GLN A 352 27.61 34.68 8.39
C GLN A 352 28.09 35.61 9.51
N SER A 353 28.18 35.11 10.75
CA SER A 353 28.69 35.86 11.91
C SER A 353 30.22 35.91 11.99
N THR A 354 30.93 35.12 11.16
CA THR A 354 32.40 35.03 11.16
C THR A 354 33.06 35.76 9.99
N GLU A 355 32.30 36.38 9.08
CA GLU A 355 32.86 37.19 7.98
C GLU A 355 33.29 38.57 8.52
N PRO A 356 34.60 38.94 8.49
CA PRO A 356 35.06 40.19 9.05
C PRO A 356 34.50 41.38 8.26
N PRO A 357 34.16 42.51 8.91
CA PRO A 357 33.63 43.68 8.22
C PRO A 357 34.67 44.15 7.21
N ASN A 358 34.26 44.16 5.95
CA ASN A 358 35.02 44.64 4.80
C ASN A 358 35.54 46.06 5.13
N LEU A 359 36.84 46.18 5.40
CA LEU A 359 37.53 47.44 5.58
C LEU A 359 37.56 48.16 4.23
N LYS A 360 36.43 48.77 3.86
CA LYS A 360 36.39 49.85 2.90
C LYS A 360 36.47 51.16 3.66
N GLY A 361 37.59 51.84 3.49
CA GLY A 361 37.65 53.29 3.55
C GLY A 361 39.06 53.80 3.81
N PRO A 362 39.33 55.08 3.49
CA PRO A 362 38.84 55.91 2.38
C PRO A 362 39.81 55.91 1.18
#